data_AF-A0A3S1YV17-F1
#
_entry.id   AF-A0A3S1YV17-F1
#
_cell.length_a   1.000
_cell.length_b   1.000
_cell.length_c   1.000
_cell.angle_alpha   90.00
_cell.angle_beta   90.00
_cell.angle_gamma   90.00
#
_symmetry.space_group_name_H-M   'P 1'
#
loop_
_entity.id
_entity.type
_entity.pdbx_description
1 polymer ?
#
loop_
_entity_poly.entity_id
_entity_poly.type
_entity_poly.pdbx_seq_one_letter_code
_entity_poly.pdbx_strand_id
1 'polypeptide(L)'
;MIDIARAAGCSQATVSFVLNNSPGIKLSQQTRERVIEAARTLGYTAPAFEALHPALPAFEGPAFEGLDGVIGFAVDQLATSPEAVVAIEGARQASWNAGNVLLVAQTLGDSVMEPRAIS
;
A
#
# COMPACT_ATOMS: atom_id res chain seq x y z
N MET A 1 10.64 2.04 2.00
CA MET A 1 11.32 3.10 1.21
C MET A 1 12.83 3.15 1.43
N ILE A 2 13.36 2.91 2.63
CA ILE A 2 14.81 2.93 2.91
C ILE A 2 15.56 1.91 2.04
N ASP A 3 15.02 0.70 1.90
CA ASP A 3 15.68 -0.36 1.11
C ASP A 3 15.67 -0.04 -0.39
N ILE A 4 14.59 0.57 -0.88
CA ILE A 4 14.50 1.10 -2.25
C ILE A 4 15.55 2.21 -2.46
N ALA A 5 15.71 3.12 -1.49
CA ALA A 5 16.69 4.21 -1.57
C ALA A 5 18.13 3.67 -1.61
N ARG A 6 18.41 2.66 -0.78
CA ARG A 6 19.71 1.97 -0.75
C ARG A 6 19.99 1.24 -2.06
N ALA A 7 19.02 0.49 -2.59
CA ALA A 7 19.14 -0.23 -3.86
C ALA A 7 19.24 0.71 -5.07
N ALA A 8 18.48 1.80 -5.08
CA ALA A 8 18.51 2.81 -6.13
C ALA A 8 19.69 3.78 -6.01
N GLY A 9 20.44 3.78 -4.90
CA GLY A 9 21.57 4.67 -4.65
C GLY A 9 21.18 6.15 -4.56
N CYS A 10 20.02 6.46 -3.97
CA CYS A 10 19.52 7.82 -3.81
C CYS A 10 18.97 8.05 -2.38
N SER A 11 18.50 9.26 -2.09
CA SER A 11 17.93 9.58 -0.76
C SER A 11 16.50 9.05 -0.62
N GLN A 12 16.04 8.80 0.62
CA GLN A 12 14.66 8.41 0.89
C GLN A 12 13.66 9.49 0.40
N ALA A 13 14.02 10.77 0.49
CA ALA A 13 13.21 11.87 -0.05
C ALA A 13 13.06 11.76 -1.58
N THR A 14 14.16 11.46 -2.29
CA THR A 14 14.14 11.21 -3.74
C THR A 14 13.22 10.06 -4.11
N VAL A 15 13.28 8.96 -3.36
CA VAL A 15 12.37 7.82 -3.55
C VAL A 15 10.92 8.24 -3.34
N SER A 16 10.60 8.94 -2.25
CA SER A 16 9.25 9.45 -1.98
C SER A 16 8.71 10.31 -3.14
N PHE A 17 9.51 11.22 -3.69
CA PHE A 17 9.08 12.06 -4.81
C PHE A 17 8.80 11.29 -6.09
N VAL A 18 9.58 10.23 -6.36
CA VAL A 18 9.36 9.36 -7.52
C VAL A 18 8.10 8.52 -7.32
N LEU A 19 7.94 7.87 -6.15
CA LEU A 19 6.83 6.97 -5.86
C LEU A 19 5.48 7.69 -5.78
N ASN A 20 5.47 8.92 -5.26
CA ASN A 20 4.26 9.74 -5.10
C ASN A 20 4.00 10.67 -6.30
N ASN A 21 4.80 10.57 -7.36
CA ASN A 21 4.74 11.42 -8.55
C ASN A 21 4.60 12.93 -8.22
N SER A 22 5.35 13.43 -7.24
CA SER A 22 5.18 14.79 -6.73
C SER A 22 5.44 15.85 -7.81
N PRO A 23 4.48 16.73 -8.12
CA PRO A 23 4.65 17.77 -9.15
C PRO A 23 5.66 18.83 -8.68
N GLY A 24 6.50 19.31 -9.60
CA GLY A 24 7.41 20.44 -9.36
C GLY A 24 8.88 20.08 -9.09
N ILE A 25 9.23 18.80 -8.94
CA ILE A 25 10.62 18.38 -8.78
C ILE A 25 11.22 17.88 -10.08
N LYS A 26 12.28 18.58 -10.54
CA LYS A 26 13.07 18.19 -11.71
C LYS A 26 14.07 17.08 -11.33
N LEU A 27 13.63 15.83 -11.42
CA LEU A 27 14.47 14.64 -11.33
C LEU A 27 14.88 14.17 -12.73
N SER A 28 16.12 13.69 -12.89
CA SER A 28 16.53 13.07 -14.14
C SER A 28 15.72 11.80 -14.38
N GLN A 29 15.39 11.55 -15.65
CA GLN A 29 14.67 10.35 -16.06
C GLN A 29 15.41 9.08 -15.62
N GLN A 30 16.75 9.08 -15.75
CA GLN A 30 17.61 7.99 -15.28
C GLN A 30 17.47 7.70 -13.78
N THR A 31 17.39 8.73 -12.93
CA THR A 31 17.19 8.53 -11.47
C THR A 31 15.82 7.97 -11.20
N ARG A 32 14.80 8.46 -11.92
CA ARG A 32 13.42 7.97 -11.81
C ARG A 32 13.33 6.49 -12.19
N GLU A 33 13.93 6.10 -13.30
CA GLU A 33 13.99 4.70 -13.77
C GLU A 33 14.69 3.77 -12.77
N ARG A 34 15.83 4.19 -12.21
CA ARG A 34 16.53 3.41 -11.17
C ARG A 34 15.70 3.18 -9.91
N VAL A 35 14.97 4.21 -9.46
CA VAL A 35 14.07 4.08 -8.30
C VAL A 35 12.90 3.15 -8.61
N ILE A 36 12.33 3.27 -9.81
CA ILE A 36 11.23 2.41 -10.28
C ILE A 36 11.67 0.95 -10.32
N GLU A 37 12.84 0.67 -10.89
CA GLU A 37 13.35 -0.69 -11.00
C GLU A 37 13.70 -1.31 -9.64
N ALA A 38 14.30 -0.52 -8.75
CA ALA A 38 14.57 -0.95 -7.38
C ALA A 38 13.28 -1.23 -6.59
N ALA A 39 12.25 -0.38 -6.76
CA ALA A 39 10.94 -0.60 -6.15
C ALA A 39 10.30 -1.90 -6.64
N ARG A 40 10.31 -2.14 -7.97
CA ARG A 40 9.78 -3.36 -8.59
C ARG A 40 10.50 -4.61 -8.11
N THR A 41 11.83 -4.60 -8.10
CA THR A 41 12.65 -5.75 -7.68
C THR A 41 12.37 -6.14 -6.22
N LEU A 42 12.05 -5.14 -5.39
CA LEU A 42 11.72 -5.33 -3.98
C LEU A 42 10.22 -5.59 -3.72
N GLY A 43 9.40 -5.75 -4.77
CA GLY A 43 7.97 -6.04 -4.65
C GLY A 43 7.13 -4.87 -4.13
N TYR A 44 7.61 -3.62 -4.27
CA TYR A 44 6.90 -2.44 -3.84
C TYR A 44 5.93 -1.95 -4.93
N THR A 45 4.63 -2.05 -4.67
CA THR A 45 3.57 -1.51 -5.55
C THR A 45 3.10 -0.16 -4.99
N ALA A 46 3.32 0.92 -5.74
CA ALA A 46 2.75 2.23 -5.42
C ALA A 46 1.69 2.62 -6.48
N PRO A 47 0.79 3.59 -6.20
CA PRO A 47 -0.26 4.00 -7.13
C PRO A 47 0.28 4.44 -8.51
N ALA A 48 1.47 5.05 -8.55
CA ALA A 48 2.13 5.44 -9.79
C ALA A 48 2.61 4.24 -10.65
N PHE A 49 2.72 3.05 -10.05
CA PHE A 49 3.15 1.80 -10.70
C PHE A 49 1.97 0.97 -11.22
N GLU A 50 0.77 1.23 -10.70
CA GLU A 50 -0.45 0.54 -11.11
C GLU A 50 -0.75 0.77 -12.60
N ALA A 51 -0.45 1.96 -13.13
CA ALA A 51 -0.55 2.28 -14.55
C ALA A 51 0.55 1.63 -15.44
N LEU A 52 1.62 1.10 -14.83
CA LEU A 52 2.78 0.54 -15.53
C LEU A 52 2.88 -1.00 -15.41
N HIS A 53 2.02 -1.62 -14.63
CA HIS A 53 1.91 -3.07 -14.56
C HIS A 53 0.92 -3.54 -15.64
N PRO A 54 1.28 -4.52 -16.49
CA PRO A 54 0.24 -5.31 -17.15
C PRO A 54 -0.60 -5.91 -16.02
N ALA A 55 -1.91 -5.70 -16.06
CA ALA A 55 -2.83 -6.22 -15.06
C ALA A 55 -2.45 -7.69 -14.81
N LEU A 56 -1.98 -7.99 -13.59
CA LEU A 56 -2.04 -9.36 -13.10
C LEU A 56 -3.49 -9.80 -13.36
N PRO A 57 -3.73 -11.02 -13.87
CA PRO A 57 -5.09 -11.49 -14.09
C PRO A 57 -5.86 -11.20 -12.81
N ALA A 58 -6.80 -10.27 -12.91
CA ALA A 58 -7.58 -9.82 -11.78
C ALA A 58 -8.08 -11.08 -11.11
N PHE A 59 -7.94 -11.16 -9.80
CA PHE A 59 -8.61 -12.21 -9.06
C PHE A 59 -10.09 -12.13 -9.47
N GLU A 60 -10.59 -13.14 -10.20
CA GLU A 60 -11.99 -13.24 -10.66
C GLU A 60 -12.93 -13.54 -9.48
N GLY A 61 -12.65 -12.96 -8.31
CA GLY A 61 -13.64 -12.75 -7.29
C GLY A 61 -14.56 -11.61 -7.71
N PRO A 62 -15.77 -11.52 -7.14
CA PRO A 62 -16.63 -10.37 -7.38
C PRO A 62 -15.87 -9.11 -7.00
N ALA A 63 -15.63 -8.22 -7.95
CA ALA A 63 -15.27 -6.85 -7.64
C ALA A 63 -16.35 -6.34 -6.69
N PHE A 64 -15.97 -5.89 -5.50
CA PHE A 64 -16.91 -5.28 -4.56
C PHE A 64 -17.36 -3.95 -5.19
N GLU A 65 -18.44 -4.01 -5.96
CA GLU A 65 -19.13 -2.85 -6.51
C GLU A 65 -19.73 -2.08 -5.30
N GLY A 66 -19.06 -0.99 -4.88
CA GLY A 66 -19.49 -0.17 -3.73
C GLY A 66 -18.47 0.01 -2.60
N LEU A 67 -17.17 0.16 -2.90
CA LEU A 67 -16.15 0.51 -1.89
C LEU A 67 -16.08 2.02 -1.57
N ASP A 68 -16.97 2.84 -2.15
CA ASP A 68 -17.04 4.26 -1.82
C ASP A 68 -17.33 4.43 -0.33
N GLY A 69 -16.41 5.11 0.36
CA GLY A 69 -16.48 5.31 1.80
C GLY A 69 -16.07 4.08 2.64
N VAL A 70 -15.40 3.09 2.08
CA VAL A 70 -14.81 1.97 2.84
C VAL A 70 -13.31 2.18 3.04
N ILE A 71 -12.84 2.09 4.29
CA ILE A 71 -11.42 2.11 4.64
C ILE A 71 -11.02 0.71 5.09
N GLY A 72 -10.05 0.12 4.40
CA GLY A 72 -9.46 -1.18 4.78
C GLY A 72 -8.44 -1.05 5.91
N PHE A 73 -8.47 -1.98 6.86
CA PHE A 73 -7.54 -2.08 7.98
C PHE A 73 -7.03 -3.52 8.10
N ALA A 74 -5.81 -3.77 7.64
CA ALA A 74 -5.19 -5.09 7.72
C ALA A 74 -4.43 -5.26 9.04
N VAL A 75 -4.62 -6.41 9.69
CA VAL A 75 -3.94 -6.80 10.93
C VAL A 75 -3.48 -8.24 10.86
N ASP A 76 -2.33 -8.52 11.48
CA ASP A 76 -1.84 -9.89 11.56
C ASP A 76 -2.69 -10.69 12.54
N GLN A 77 -2.79 -10.24 13.80
CA GLN A 77 -3.44 -11.01 14.86
C GLN A 77 -4.41 -10.17 15.68
N LEU A 78 -5.66 -10.62 15.81
CA LEU A 78 -6.70 -9.97 16.63
C LEU A 78 -6.86 -10.62 18.00
N ALA A 79 -7.00 -11.94 18.02
CA ALA A 79 -7.45 -12.69 19.21
C ALA A 79 -6.50 -12.57 20.41
N THR A 80 -5.23 -12.28 20.17
CA THR A 80 -4.20 -12.22 21.22
C THR A 80 -3.44 -10.89 21.24
N SER A 81 -3.95 -9.86 20.55
CA SER A 81 -3.28 -8.55 20.44
C SER A 81 -4.21 -7.45 20.94
N PRO A 82 -4.11 -7.05 22.22
CA PRO A 82 -4.85 -5.92 22.76
C PRO A 82 -4.59 -4.62 22.00
N GLU A 83 -3.36 -4.40 21.55
CA GLU A 83 -2.97 -3.24 20.76
C GLU A 83 -3.66 -3.18 19.39
N ALA A 84 -3.87 -4.32 18.72
CA ALA A 84 -4.64 -4.36 17.48
C ALA A 84 -6.10 -3.94 17.71
N VAL A 85 -6.71 -4.39 18.80
CA VAL A 85 -8.09 -4.01 19.17
C VAL A 85 -8.20 -2.51 19.41
N VAL A 86 -7.25 -1.91 20.15
CA VAL A 86 -7.22 -0.47 20.42
C VAL A 86 -7.02 0.33 19.12
N ALA A 87 -6.13 -0.14 18.24
CA ALA A 87 -5.88 0.51 16.96
C ALA A 87 -7.12 0.49 16.05
N ILE A 88 -7.82 -0.65 15.99
CA ILE A 88 -9.07 -0.79 15.23
C ILE A 88 -10.13 0.17 15.77
N GLU A 89 -10.28 0.26 17.08
CA GLU A 89 -11.30 1.12 17.67
C GLU A 89 -11.02 2.61 17.37
N GLY A 90 -9.75 3.03 17.45
CA GLY A 90 -9.34 4.38 17.06
C GLY A 90 -9.59 4.66 15.57
N ALA A 91 -9.19 3.73 14.70
CA ALA A 91 -9.39 3.85 13.25
C ALA A 91 -10.87 3.87 12.87
N ARG A 92 -11.70 3.05 13.52
CA ARG A 92 -13.16 3.01 13.32
C ARG A 92 -13.79 4.33 13.70
N GLN A 93 -13.44 4.87 14.88
CA GLN A 93 -13.94 6.15 15.34
C GLN A 93 -13.59 7.29 14.37
N ALA A 94 -12.34 7.34 13.90
CA ALA A 94 -11.90 8.33 12.92
C ALA A 94 -12.61 8.18 11.57
N SER A 95 -12.78 6.95 11.09
CA SER A 95 -13.46 6.65 9.83
C SER A 95 -14.90 7.12 9.83
N TRP A 96 -15.64 6.84 10.92
CA TRP A 96 -17.04 7.26 11.04
C TRP A 96 -17.21 8.77 11.10
N ASN A 97 -16.29 9.48 11.77
CA ASN A 97 -16.30 10.94 11.78
C ASN A 97 -16.15 11.55 10.38
N ALA A 98 -15.53 10.82 9.45
CA ALA A 98 -15.37 11.21 8.06
C ALA A 98 -16.46 10.66 7.12
N GLY A 99 -17.49 9.98 7.66
CA GLY A 99 -18.57 9.37 6.87
C GLY A 99 -18.19 8.04 6.21
N ASN A 100 -17.08 7.42 6.63
CA ASN A 100 -16.59 6.17 6.07
C ASN A 100 -16.85 5.00 7.04
N VAL A 101 -16.89 3.78 6.52
CA VAL A 101 -16.92 2.53 7.28
C VAL A 101 -15.53 1.88 7.30
N LEU A 102 -15.20 1.18 8.39
CA LEU A 102 -13.92 0.47 8.51
C LEU A 102 -14.16 -1.03 8.26
N LEU A 103 -13.42 -1.62 7.32
CA LEU A 103 -13.37 -3.06 7.09
C LEU A 103 -12.04 -3.60 7.62
N VAL A 104 -12.11 -4.56 8.55
CA VAL A 104 -10.92 -5.15 9.16
C VAL A 104 -10.66 -6.52 8.54
N ALA A 105 -9.44 -6.74 8.04
CA ALA A 105 -8.99 -8.02 7.51
C ALA A 105 -7.87 -8.60 8.38
N GLN A 106 -8.01 -9.86 8.77
CA GLN A 106 -6.98 -10.59 9.50
C GLN A 106 -6.18 -11.49 8.56
N THR A 107 -4.86 -11.40 8.58
CA THR A 107 -3.97 -12.17 7.69
C THR A 107 -3.14 -13.21 8.41
N LEU A 108 -2.97 -13.12 9.73
CA LEU A 108 -2.08 -13.98 10.54
C LEU A 108 -0.61 -13.99 10.04
N GLY A 109 -0.21 -12.97 9.26
CA GLY A 109 1.10 -12.98 8.57
C GLY A 109 1.23 -14.10 7.53
N ASP A 110 0.11 -14.67 7.07
CA ASP A 110 0.11 -15.71 6.06
C ASP A 110 0.46 -15.12 4.68
N SER A 111 1.58 -15.57 4.13
CA SER A 111 2.13 -15.08 2.85
C SER A 111 1.22 -15.24 1.63
N VAL A 112 0.16 -16.05 1.72
CA VAL A 112 -0.83 -16.24 0.65
C VAL A 112 -2.06 -15.35 0.89
N MET A 113 -2.51 -15.22 2.13
CA MET A 113 -3.69 -14.43 2.47
C MET A 113 -3.40 -12.93 2.55
N GLU A 114 -2.20 -12.54 2.97
CA GLU A 114 -1.82 -11.13 3.12
C GLU A 114 -1.87 -10.35 1.80
N PRO A 115 -1.33 -10.86 0.67
CA PRO A 115 -1.51 -10.20 -0.62
C PRO A 115 -2.98 -10.12 -1.06
N ARG A 116 -3.78 -11.14 -0.72
CA ARG A 116 -5.20 -11.24 -1.13
C ARG A 116 -6.13 -10.33 -0.32
N ALA A 117 -5.70 -9.89 0.85
CA ALA A 117 -6.45 -8.95 1.68
C ALA A 117 -6.31 -7.50 1.17
N ILE A 118 -5.32 -7.24 0.30
CA ILE A 118 -4.94 -5.89 -0.15
C ILE A 118 -5.21 -5.70 -1.66
N SER A 119 -5.31 -6.80 -2.43
CA SER A 119 -5.62 -6.83 -3.87
C SER A 119 -7.11 -6.88 -4.16
#